data_AF-A0A2D9C9G6-F1
#
_entry.id   AF-A0A2D9C9G6-F1
#
_cell.length_a   1.000
_cell.length_b   1.000
_cell.length_c   1.000
_cell.angle_alpha   90.00
_cell.angle_beta   90.00
_cell.angle_gamma   90.00
#
_symmetry.space_group_name_H-M   'P 1'
#
loop_
_entity.id
_entity.type
_entity.pdbx_description
1 polymer ?
#
loop_
_entity_poly.entity_id
_entity_poly.type
_entity_poly.pdbx_seq_one_letter_code
_entity_poly.pdbx_strand_id
1 'polypeptide(L)'
;MRNGERGCEAAIGCPDQEDKMSRTMSPTSTMEMTEARNQFGKLQKRVQDERVIYVTKHGKKAFAVIDTEYLQIILETIEIVSDPESYRMFMESMEDIKNNRFIDHDDLKRELL
;
A
#
# COMPACT_ATOMS: atom_id res chain seq x y z
N MET A 1 -23.51 27.32 50.69
CA MET A 1 -22.46 28.25 50.23
C MET A 1 -21.48 27.48 49.35
N ARG A 2 -21.35 27.90 48.08
CA ARG A 2 -20.21 27.80 47.11
C ARG A 2 -19.59 26.40 46.89
N ASN A 3 -19.82 25.80 45.71
CA ASN A 3 -19.03 25.89 44.45
C ASN A 3 -17.75 25.04 44.51
N GLY A 4 -17.41 24.17 43.54
CA GLY A 4 -17.98 24.08 42.19
C GLY A 4 -17.52 22.84 41.43
N GLU A 5 -18.29 22.59 40.39
CA GLU A 5 -18.09 21.66 39.31
C GLU A 5 -16.75 21.90 38.60
N ARG A 6 -16.17 20.82 38.06
CA ARG A 6 -15.63 20.77 36.70
C ARG A 6 -15.42 19.31 36.35
N GLY A 7 -16.47 18.70 35.78
CA GLY A 7 -16.29 17.58 34.87
C GLY A 7 -15.43 18.07 33.72
N CYS A 8 -14.24 17.49 33.56
CA CYS A 8 -13.43 17.72 32.38
C CYS A 8 -14.11 16.99 31.23
N GLU A 9 -14.90 17.74 30.46
CA GLU A 9 -15.29 17.43 29.10
C GLU A 9 -14.01 17.14 28.31
N ALA A 10 -13.75 15.87 28.02
CA ALA A 10 -12.66 15.48 27.14
C ALA A 10 -13.05 15.80 25.69
N ALA A 11 -12.90 17.08 25.35
CA ALA A 11 -12.60 17.44 23.98
C ALA A 11 -11.26 16.80 23.56
N ILE A 12 -11.08 16.73 22.25
CA ILE A 12 -9.84 16.48 21.51
C ILE A 12 -9.48 14.98 21.37
N GLY A 13 -9.56 14.51 20.12
CA GLY A 13 -9.32 13.13 19.72
C GLY A 13 -7.99 12.57 20.17
N CYS A 14 -7.98 11.28 20.45
CA CYS A 14 -6.78 10.50 20.70
C CYS A 14 -5.84 10.61 19.48
N PRO A 15 -4.64 11.21 19.61
CA PRO A 15 -3.70 11.35 18.49
C PRO A 15 -2.98 10.04 18.14
N ASP A 16 -3.22 8.97 18.90
CA ASP A 16 -2.34 7.81 18.93
C ASP A 16 -2.71 6.71 17.92
N GLN A 17 -3.69 6.94 17.04
CA GLN A 17 -4.13 5.97 16.04
C GLN A 17 -3.45 6.12 14.66
N GLU A 18 -2.74 7.22 14.40
CA GLU A 18 -2.00 7.38 13.14
C GLU A 18 -0.66 6.62 13.12
N ASP A 19 -0.11 6.27 14.29
CA ASP A 19 1.26 5.74 14.43
C ASP A 19 1.38 4.22 14.20
N LYS A 20 0.29 3.46 14.28
CA LYS A 20 0.33 1.99 14.13
C LYS A 20 0.19 1.48 12.70
N MET A 21 -0.21 2.34 11.75
CA MET A 21 -0.25 2.01 10.32
C MET A 21 1.11 2.22 9.62
N SER A 22 2.07 2.82 10.32
CA SER A 22 3.37 3.27 9.79
C SER A 22 4.33 2.12 9.44
N ARG A 23 4.15 0.92 10.00
CA ARG A 23 5.16 -0.16 9.91
C ARG A 23 5.22 -0.91 8.57
N THR A 24 4.39 -0.54 7.59
CA THR A 24 4.43 -1.07 6.22
C THR A 24 4.21 0.04 5.18
N MET A 25 4.50 1.29 5.53
CA MET A 25 4.41 2.38 4.55
C MET A 25 5.70 2.40 3.73
N SER A 26 5.57 2.04 2.46
CA SER A 26 6.55 2.40 1.42
C SER A 26 6.87 3.90 1.56
N PRO A 27 8.11 4.35 1.29
CA PRO A 27 8.41 5.78 1.31
C PRO A 27 7.36 6.49 0.45
N THR A 28 6.79 7.58 0.97
CA THR A 28 5.84 8.42 0.24
C THR A 28 6.16 9.87 0.54
N SER A 29 6.15 10.72 -0.48
CA SER A 29 6.37 12.16 -0.32
C SER A 29 5.19 12.97 -0.83
N THR A 30 5.23 14.28 -0.61
CA THR A 30 4.22 15.21 -1.08
C THR A 30 4.89 16.47 -1.63
N MET A 31 4.36 17.01 -2.73
CA MET A 31 4.82 18.26 -3.33
C MET A 31 3.65 19.08 -3.91
N GLU A 32 3.80 20.40 -4.00
CA GLU A 32 2.82 21.25 -4.66
C GLU A 32 2.88 21.10 -6.19
N MET A 33 1.75 21.30 -6.86
CA MET A 33 1.59 21.21 -8.32
C MET A 33 2.65 22.01 -9.10
N THR A 34 2.98 23.20 -8.61
CA THR A 34 4.00 24.06 -9.25
C THR A 34 5.38 23.42 -9.18
N GLU A 35 5.72 22.78 -8.07
CA GLU A 35 6.98 22.04 -7.92
C GLU A 35 7.01 20.82 -8.84
N ALA A 36 5.93 20.05 -8.88
CA ALA A 36 5.80 18.88 -9.74
C ALA A 36 6.04 19.22 -11.23
N ARG A 37 5.49 20.35 -11.70
CA ARG A 37 5.73 20.85 -13.07
C ARG A 37 7.19 21.22 -13.30
N ASN A 38 7.79 21.96 -12.36
CA ASN A 38 9.17 22.42 -12.48
C ASN A 38 10.18 21.26 -12.48
N GLN A 39 9.85 20.16 -11.81
CA GLN A 39 10.71 18.99 -11.67
C GLN A 39 10.24 17.79 -12.49
N PHE A 40 9.30 17.96 -13.44
CA PHE A 40 8.63 16.85 -14.12
C PHE A 40 9.62 15.83 -14.71
N GLY A 41 10.67 16.29 -15.40
CA GLY A 41 11.69 15.40 -15.99
C GLY A 41 12.54 14.62 -14.97
N LYS A 42 12.50 14.98 -13.68
CA LYS A 42 13.17 14.26 -12.59
C LYS A 42 12.25 13.29 -11.86
N LEU A 43 10.92 13.42 -12.02
CA LEU A 43 9.94 12.62 -11.28
C LEU A 43 10.13 11.12 -11.54
N GLN A 44 10.45 10.72 -12.77
CA GLN A 44 10.73 9.33 -13.14
C GLN A 44 11.79 8.66 -12.25
N LYS A 45 12.86 9.37 -11.90
CA LYS A 45 13.91 8.85 -11.02
C LYS A 45 13.45 8.86 -9.57
N ARG A 46 12.75 9.92 -9.17
CA ARG A 46 12.27 10.07 -7.79
C ARG A 46 11.26 8.99 -7.40
N VAL A 47 10.34 8.61 -8.29
CA VAL A 47 9.34 7.57 -7.98
C VAL A 47 9.93 6.17 -7.79
N GLN A 48 11.14 5.91 -8.29
CA GLN A 48 11.86 4.65 -8.03
C GLN A 48 12.24 4.53 -6.55
N ASP A 49 12.64 5.65 -5.93
CA ASP A 49 13.04 5.70 -4.52
C ASP A 49 11.83 5.93 -3.60
N GLU A 50 10.89 6.78 -4.02
CA GLU A 50 9.82 7.33 -3.18
C GLU A 50 8.46 6.65 -3.41
N ARG A 51 8.38 5.54 -4.19
CA ARG A 51 7.21 4.71 -4.61
C ARG A 51 5.90 5.43 -5.01
N VAL A 52 5.41 6.34 -4.19
CA VAL A 52 4.26 7.23 -4.42
C VAL A 52 4.62 8.66 -4.02
N ILE A 53 4.49 9.60 -4.97
CA ILE A 53 4.62 11.03 -4.74
C ILE A 53 3.24 11.68 -4.87
N TYR A 54 2.69 12.22 -3.79
CA TYR A 54 1.43 12.96 -3.83
C TYR A 54 1.64 14.38 -4.35
N VAL A 55 0.83 14.79 -5.32
CA VAL A 55 0.82 16.16 -5.83
C VAL A 55 -0.40 16.90 -5.31
N THR A 56 -0.17 18.03 -4.63
CA THR A 56 -1.21 18.87 -4.06
C THR A 56 -1.54 20.07 -4.94
N LYS A 57 -2.78 20.57 -4.82
CA LYS A 57 -3.19 21.87 -5.35
C LYS A 57 -3.89 22.61 -4.22
N HIS A 58 -3.33 23.74 -3.80
CA HIS A 58 -3.82 24.51 -2.65
C HIS A 58 -3.87 23.64 -1.38
N GLY A 59 -2.81 22.87 -1.12
CA GLY A 59 -2.70 22.01 0.06
C GLY A 59 -3.56 20.74 0.05
N LYS A 60 -4.38 20.51 -0.98
CA LYS A 60 -5.20 19.28 -1.12
C LYS A 60 -4.56 18.32 -2.11
N LYS A 61 -4.42 17.04 -1.75
CA LYS A 61 -3.94 15.98 -2.65
C LYS A 61 -4.86 15.89 -3.86
N ALA A 62 -4.31 16.12 -5.05
CA ALA A 62 -5.06 16.15 -6.31
C ALA A 62 -4.82 14.86 -7.12
N PHE A 63 -3.57 14.41 -7.19
CA PHE A 63 -3.21 13.13 -7.81
C PHE A 63 -1.93 12.58 -7.18
N ALA A 64 -1.56 11.36 -7.55
CA ALA A 64 -0.30 10.73 -7.19
C ALA A 64 0.51 10.42 -8.45
N VAL A 65 1.83 10.53 -8.35
CA VAL A 65 2.78 10.06 -9.35
C VAL A 65 3.38 8.77 -8.80
N ILE A 66 3.32 7.72 -9.60
CA ILE A 66 3.79 6.38 -9.28
C ILE A 66 4.59 5.86 -10.46
N ASP A 67 5.52 4.96 -10.18
CA ASP A 67 6.16 4.19 -11.22
C ASP A 67 5.16 3.22 -11.87
N THR A 68 5.25 3.03 -13.19
CA THR A 68 4.30 2.20 -13.95
C THR A 68 4.40 0.72 -13.58
N GLU A 69 5.61 0.21 -13.34
CA GLU A 69 5.82 -1.17 -12.89
C GLU A 69 5.17 -1.38 -11.52
N TYR A 70 5.33 -0.40 -10.63
CA TYR A 70 4.68 -0.45 -9.32
C TYR A 70 3.16 -0.41 -9.41
N LEU A 71 2.58 0.40 -10.31
CA LEU A 71 1.14 0.38 -10.58
C LEU A 71 0.68 -1.00 -11.07
N GLN A 72 1.42 -1.60 -12.00
CA GLN A 72 1.07 -2.90 -12.57
C GLN A 72 1.06 -4.00 -11.49
N ILE A 73 2.08 -4.02 -10.62
CA ILE A 73 2.14 -4.97 -9.49
C ILE A 73 0.90 -4.84 -8.59
N ILE A 74 0.48 -3.61 -8.28
CA ILE A 74 -0.72 -3.37 -7.47
C ILE A 74 -1.96 -3.90 -8.17
N LEU A 75 -2.12 -3.62 -9.48
CA LEU A 75 -3.28 -4.05 -10.24
C LEU A 75 -3.37 -5.58 -10.36
N GLU A 76 -2.26 -6.25 -10.66
CA GLU A 76 -2.18 -7.72 -10.71
C GLU A 76 -2.47 -8.34 -9.34
N THR A 77 -1.95 -7.74 -8.26
CA THR A 77 -2.27 -8.20 -6.90
C THR A 77 -3.76 -8.07 -6.62
N ILE A 78 -4.38 -6.92 -6.95
CA ILE A 78 -5.82 -6.69 -6.79
C ILE A 78 -6.61 -7.73 -7.59
N GLU A 79 -6.21 -8.03 -8.82
CA GLU A 79 -6.84 -9.06 -9.65
C GLU A 79 -6.88 -10.40 -8.92
N ILE A 80 -5.73 -10.89 -8.43
CA ILE A 80 -5.63 -12.15 -7.68
C ILE A 80 -6.46 -12.13 -6.40
N VAL A 81 -6.41 -11.05 -5.60
CA VAL A 81 -7.13 -11.01 -4.30
C VAL A 81 -8.62 -10.73 -4.43
N SER A 82 -9.06 -10.16 -5.56
CA SER A 82 -10.46 -9.83 -5.80
C SER A 82 -11.32 -11.04 -6.15
N ASP A 83 -10.70 -12.06 -6.74
CA ASP A 83 -11.35 -13.33 -7.06
C ASP A 83 -11.20 -14.33 -5.90
N PRO A 84 -12.29 -14.77 -5.25
CA PRO A 84 -12.21 -15.66 -4.09
C PRO A 84 -11.55 -17.01 -4.39
N GLU A 85 -11.69 -17.53 -5.61
CA GLU A 85 -11.08 -18.80 -6.01
C GLU A 85 -9.57 -18.66 -6.16
N SER A 86 -9.11 -17.64 -6.89
CA SER A 86 -7.70 -17.29 -7.05
C SER A 86 -7.04 -17.02 -5.70
N TYR A 87 -7.70 -16.28 -4.81
CA TYR A 87 -7.20 -16.03 -3.46
C TYR A 87 -7.08 -17.31 -2.62
N ARG A 88 -8.09 -18.20 -2.69
CA ARG A 88 -8.05 -19.51 -2.02
C ARG A 88 -6.88 -20.34 -2.52
N MET A 89 -6.72 -20.49 -3.85
CA MET A 89 -5.63 -21.23 -4.47
C MET A 89 -4.25 -20.66 -4.09
N PHE A 90 -4.13 -19.34 -4.04
CA PHE A 90 -2.92 -18.66 -3.60
C PHE A 90 -2.59 -19.02 -2.14
N MET A 91 -3.56 -18.96 -1.23
CA MET A 91 -3.36 -19.31 0.17
C MET A 91 -3.02 -20.79 0.38
N GLU A 92 -3.65 -21.69 -0.37
CA GLU A 92 -3.32 -23.12 -0.38
C GLU A 92 -1.87 -23.35 -0.86
N SER A 93 -1.46 -22.67 -1.94
CA SER A 93 -0.09 -22.75 -2.45
C SER A 93 0.94 -22.25 -1.42
N MET A 94 0.61 -21.20 -0.66
CA MET A 94 1.47 -20.71 0.43
C MET A 94 1.62 -21.75 1.55
N GLU A 95 0.54 -22.48 1.86
CA GLU A 95 0.58 -23.57 2.82
C GLU A 95 1.36 -24.79 2.29
N ASP A 96 1.23 -25.10 1.01
CA ASP A 96 2.00 -26.14 0.33
C ASP A 96 3.50 -25.84 0.40
N ILE A 97 3.90 -24.61 0.07
CA ILE A 97 5.30 -24.14 0.18
C ILE A 97 5.81 -24.33 1.61
N LYS A 98 5.05 -23.87 2.60
CA LYS A 98 5.43 -23.95 4.02
C LYS A 98 5.63 -25.39 4.48
N ASN A 99 4.84 -26.33 3.95
CA ASN A 99 4.87 -27.73 4.33
C ASN A 99 5.70 -28.61 3.37
N ASN A 100 6.47 -28.00 2.46
CA ASN A 100 7.24 -28.68 1.42
C ASN A 100 6.41 -29.67 0.57
N ARG A 101 5.14 -29.33 0.30
CA ARG A 101 4.27 -30.10 -0.60
C ARG A 101 4.47 -29.58 -2.02
N PHE A 102 5.36 -30.21 -2.76
CA PHE A 102 5.65 -29.87 -4.15
C PHE A 102 5.52 -31.11 -5.03
N ILE A 103 5.18 -30.90 -6.30
CA ILE A 103 5.32 -31.92 -7.35
C ILE A 103 6.55 -31.55 -8.16
N ASP A 104 7.45 -32.50 -8.35
CA ASP A 104 8.60 -32.28 -9.22
C ASP A 104 8.15 -32.13 -10.68
N HIS A 105 8.84 -31.27 -11.44
CA HIS A 105 8.47 -30.98 -12.82
C HIS A 105 8.46 -32.22 -13.71
N ASP A 106 9.39 -33.16 -13.49
CA ASP A 106 9.46 -34.39 -14.26
C ASP A 106 8.35 -35.38 -13.86
N ASP A 107 7.92 -35.35 -12.60
CA ASP A 107 6.80 -36.16 -12.12
C ASP A 107 5.48 -35.64 -12.69
N LEU A 108 5.27 -34.32 -12.65
CA LEU A 108 4.10 -33.64 -13.22
C LEU A 108 3.95 -33.93 -14.72
N LYS A 109 5.05 -33.87 -15.49
CA LYS A 109 5.03 -34.17 -16.92
C LYS A 109 4.56 -35.58 -17.25
N ARG A 110 4.93 -36.58 -16.42
CA ARG A 110 4.54 -37.98 -16.64
C ARG A 110 3.07 -38.24 -16.30
N GLU A 111 2.45 -37.40 -15.48
CA GLU A 111 1.03 -37.51 -15.13
C GLU A 111 0.13 -36.85 -16.18
N LEU A 112 0.63 -35.83 -16.88
CA LEU A 112 -0.12 -35.05 -17.87
C LEU A 112 0.08 -35.50 -19.34
N LEU A 113 0.96 -36.47 -19.61
CA LEU A 113 1.28 -37.03 -20.94
C LEU A 113 1.14 -38.55 -20.96
#